data_AF-A0AAW8G288-F1
#
_entry.id   AF-A0AAW8G288-F1
#
_cell.length_a   1.000
_cell.length_b   1.000
_cell.length_c   1.000
_cell.angle_alpha   90.00
_cell.angle_beta   90.00
_cell.angle_gamma   90.00
#
_symmetry.space_group_name_H-M   'P 1'
#
loop_
_entity.id
_entity.type
_entity.pdbx_description
1 polymer ?
#
loop_
_entity_poly.entity_id
_entity_poly.type
_entity_poly.pdbx_seq_one_letter_code
_entity_poly.pdbx_strand_id
1 'polypeptide(L)'
;MKKYHRIFILILYSFMIVGCHLKETELKDFDEYQFDVLIPGEGVFNIGHSFIINDESYINKQYNFMYYPRNFEERRLLIPGSVQNSDFPVYWREVELPFRIIKKAEGDTLLVIKNSSEFIFKKVRNSDE
;
A
#
# COMPACT_ATOMS: atom_id res chain seq x y z
N MET A 1 -48.90 22.27 -18.75
CA MET A 1 -48.02 22.08 -17.58
C MET A 1 -47.83 20.62 -17.10
N LYS A 2 -48.75 19.67 -17.35
CA LYS A 2 -48.61 18.28 -16.84
C LYS A 2 -47.62 17.36 -17.59
N LYS A 3 -47.26 17.68 -18.85
CA LYS A 3 -46.44 16.81 -19.72
C LYS A 3 -44.93 16.93 -19.42
N TYR A 4 -44.45 18.13 -19.12
CA TYR A 4 -43.05 18.40 -18.77
C TYR A 4 -42.66 17.85 -17.39
N HIS A 5 -43.61 17.81 -16.45
CA HIS A 5 -43.39 17.27 -15.11
C HIS A 5 -43.14 15.74 -15.13
N ARG A 6 -43.83 15.01 -16.01
CA ARG A 6 -43.62 13.56 -16.19
C ARG A 6 -42.26 13.22 -16.79
N ILE A 7 -41.78 14.04 -17.73
CA ILE A 7 -40.46 13.87 -18.35
C ILE A 7 -39.35 14.17 -17.32
N PHE A 8 -39.54 15.21 -16.50
CA PHE A 8 -38.59 15.57 -15.46
C PHE A 8 -38.43 14.48 -14.38
N ILE A 9 -39.53 13.84 -13.97
CA ILE A 9 -39.51 12.74 -12.99
C ILE A 9 -38.82 11.48 -13.57
N LEU A 10 -39.03 11.18 -14.86
CA LEU A 10 -38.38 10.06 -15.55
C LEU A 10 -36.85 10.26 -15.68
N ILE A 11 -36.40 11.48 -15.94
CA ILE A 11 -34.98 11.83 -16.00
C ILE A 11 -34.34 11.72 -14.61
N LEU A 12 -35.02 12.21 -13.55
CA LEU A 12 -34.54 12.07 -12.17
C LEU A 12 -34.43 10.59 -11.73
N TYR A 13 -35.39 9.75 -12.11
CA TYR A 13 -35.32 8.31 -11.84
C TYR A 13 -34.17 7.63 -12.58
N SER A 14 -33.87 8.05 -13.82
CA SER A 14 -32.74 7.50 -14.58
C SER A 14 -31.38 7.84 -13.96
N PHE A 15 -31.23 9.03 -13.36
CA PHE A 15 -30.01 9.42 -12.65
C PHE A 15 -29.83 8.70 -11.31
N MET A 16 -30.91 8.25 -10.66
CA MET A 16 -30.83 7.48 -9.40
C MET A 16 -30.47 6.00 -9.62
N ILE A 17 -30.76 5.44 -10.80
CA ILE A 17 -30.47 4.04 -11.13
C ILE A 17 -29.07 3.88 -11.74
N VAL A 18 -28.57 4.91 -12.44
CA VAL A 18 -27.23 4.89 -13.03
C VAL A 18 -26.21 5.40 -12.01
N GLY A 19 -25.71 4.46 -11.20
CA GLY A 19 -24.26 4.43 -10.98
C GLY A 19 -23.74 4.98 -9.66
N CYS A 20 -24.43 4.75 -8.55
CA CYS A 20 -23.76 4.64 -7.25
C CYS A 20 -23.69 3.16 -6.82
N HIS A 21 -23.30 2.29 -7.75
CA HIS A 21 -22.58 1.08 -7.37
C HIS A 21 -21.10 1.47 -7.28
N LEU A 22 -20.77 2.29 -6.28
CA LEU A 22 -19.40 2.29 -5.77
C LEU A 22 -19.19 0.84 -5.36
N LYS A 23 -18.43 0.09 -6.15
CA LYS A 23 -17.96 -1.24 -5.77
C LYS A 23 -17.25 -0.98 -4.46
N GLU A 24 -17.83 -1.39 -3.33
CA GLU A 24 -17.13 -1.38 -2.05
C GLU A 24 -15.91 -2.26 -2.30
N THR A 25 -14.77 -1.62 -2.56
CA THR A 25 -13.51 -2.33 -2.69
C THR A 25 -13.22 -2.83 -1.28
N GLU A 26 -13.59 -4.06 -1.00
CA GLU A 26 -13.28 -4.70 0.27
C GLU A 26 -11.76 -4.58 0.48
N LEU A 27 -11.38 -3.87 1.54
CA LEU A 27 -9.98 -3.71 1.92
C LEU A 27 -9.48 -5.04 2.47
N LYS A 28 -8.60 -5.68 1.71
CA LYS A 28 -7.97 -6.94 2.10
C LYS A 28 -6.94 -6.68 3.20
N ASP A 29 -6.88 -7.53 4.21
CA ASP A 29 -5.80 -7.43 5.20
C ASP A 29 -4.49 -7.84 4.53
N PHE A 30 -3.52 -6.94 4.44
CA PHE A 30 -2.22 -7.22 3.83
C PHE A 30 -1.53 -8.43 4.46
N ASP A 31 -1.74 -8.64 5.76
CA ASP A 31 -1.10 -9.71 6.48
C ASP A 31 -1.58 -11.10 6.03
N GLU A 32 -2.82 -11.24 5.57
CA GLU A 32 -3.40 -12.53 5.17
C GLU A 32 -3.04 -12.98 3.74
N TYR A 33 -2.31 -12.15 2.98
CA TYR A 33 -2.07 -12.38 1.55
C TYR A 33 -0.59 -12.63 1.22
N GLN A 34 -0.38 -13.37 0.12
CA GLN A 34 0.93 -13.61 -0.47
C GLN A 34 1.19 -12.61 -1.58
N PHE A 35 2.43 -12.16 -1.66
CA PHE A 35 2.88 -11.26 -2.72
C PHE A 35 4.18 -11.77 -3.31
N ASP A 36 4.27 -11.68 -4.62
CA ASP A 36 5.52 -11.72 -5.34
C ASP A 36 5.37 -10.81 -6.56
N VAL A 37 5.71 -9.54 -6.39
CA VAL A 37 5.34 -8.49 -7.34
C VAL A 37 6.34 -7.35 -7.36
N LEU A 38 6.62 -6.83 -8.55
CA LEU A 38 7.35 -5.59 -8.75
C LEU A 38 6.40 -4.41 -8.58
N ILE A 39 6.76 -3.47 -7.71
CA ILE A 39 6.09 -2.18 -7.59
C ILE A 39 6.86 -1.17 -8.45
N PRO A 40 6.31 -0.74 -9.60
CA PRO A 40 6.96 0.21 -10.49
C PRO A 40 6.71 1.66 -10.02
N GLY A 41 7.50 2.59 -10.53
CA GLY A 41 7.29 4.04 -10.34
C GLY A 41 8.50 4.77 -9.78
N GLU A 42 8.25 6.01 -9.35
CA GLU A 42 9.22 6.92 -8.74
C GLU A 42 8.67 7.41 -7.39
N GLY A 43 9.55 7.78 -6.46
CA GLY A 43 9.17 8.27 -5.14
C GLY A 43 8.80 7.16 -4.15
N VAL A 44 8.14 7.53 -3.07
CA VAL A 44 7.86 6.64 -1.93
C VAL A 44 6.56 5.86 -2.12
N PHE A 45 6.55 4.58 -1.77
CA PHE A 45 5.36 3.74 -1.88
C PHE A 45 4.35 3.97 -0.74
N ASN A 46 3.44 4.91 -0.97
CA ASN A 46 2.23 5.20 -0.19
C ASN A 46 2.42 5.53 1.31
N ILE A 47 2.26 6.81 1.61
CA ILE A 47 2.24 7.41 2.94
C ILE A 47 0.78 7.36 3.45
N GLY A 48 0.32 6.20 3.92
CA GLY A 48 -1.06 6.02 4.37
C GLY A 48 -1.38 4.61 4.90
N HIS A 49 -2.59 4.44 5.44
CA HIS A 49 -3.02 3.16 6.04
C HIS A 49 -3.44 2.10 5.01
N SER A 50 -4.01 2.49 3.87
CA SER A 50 -4.41 1.59 2.78
C SER A 50 -3.57 1.84 1.53
N PHE A 51 -3.36 0.80 0.71
CA PHE A 51 -2.51 0.83 -0.48
C PHE A 51 -2.98 -0.15 -1.55
N ILE A 52 -2.48 0.03 -2.79
CA ILE A 52 -2.89 -0.78 -3.94
C ILE A 52 -1.71 -1.62 -4.42
N ILE A 53 -1.93 -2.91 -4.62
CA ILE A 53 -0.98 -3.85 -5.22
C ILE A 53 -1.76 -4.66 -6.26
N ASN A 54 -1.30 -4.71 -7.51
CA ASN A 54 -1.99 -5.42 -8.61
C ASN A 54 -3.49 -5.08 -8.71
N ASP A 55 -3.83 -3.78 -8.69
CA ASP A 55 -5.20 -3.26 -8.76
C ASP A 55 -6.15 -3.68 -7.62
N GLU A 56 -5.61 -4.27 -6.55
CA GLU A 56 -6.36 -4.63 -5.36
C GLU A 56 -5.95 -3.76 -4.17
N SER A 57 -6.94 -3.37 -3.37
CA SER A 57 -6.75 -2.51 -2.21
C SER A 57 -6.49 -3.35 -0.95
N TYR A 58 -5.41 -3.02 -0.26
CA TYR A 58 -4.96 -3.66 0.96
C TYR A 58 -4.86 -2.65 2.09
N ILE A 59 -4.97 -3.12 3.32
CA ILE A 59 -4.77 -2.35 4.54
C ILE A 59 -3.90 -3.15 5.50
N ASN A 60 -2.99 -2.49 6.18
CA ASN A 60 -2.20 -3.12 7.24
C ASN A 60 -2.74 -2.68 8.60
N LYS A 61 -3.50 -3.54 9.28
CA LYS A 61 -4.25 -3.20 10.50
C LYS A 61 -3.48 -3.48 11.79
N GLN A 62 -2.78 -4.62 11.85
CA GLN A 62 -2.26 -5.17 13.10
C GLN A 62 -0.75 -5.07 13.24
N TYR A 63 -0.03 -5.05 12.11
CA TYR A 63 1.41 -5.16 12.09
C TYR A 63 2.02 -4.06 11.24
N ASN A 64 3.31 -3.81 11.40
CA ASN A 64 4.14 -3.07 10.48
C ASN A 64 5.33 -3.96 10.09
N PHE A 65 5.92 -3.69 8.93
CA PHE A 65 7.14 -4.34 8.49
C PHE A 65 8.23 -3.30 8.46
N MET A 66 9.22 -3.46 9.34
CA MET A 66 10.33 -2.52 9.48
C MET A 66 11.69 -3.20 9.34
N TYR A 67 12.64 -2.44 8.83
CA TYR A 67 14.03 -2.83 8.66
C TYR A 67 14.94 -1.85 9.41
N TYR A 68 15.96 -2.36 10.09
CA TYR A 68 16.99 -1.53 10.73
C TYR A 68 18.25 -1.56 9.87
N PRO A 69 18.56 -0.48 9.13
CA PRO A 69 19.76 -0.42 8.29
C PRO A 69 21.03 -0.59 9.12
N ARG A 70 22.06 -1.25 8.59
CA ARG A 70 23.34 -1.41 9.30
C ARG A 70 24.18 -0.14 9.31
N ASN A 71 23.97 0.72 8.32
CA ASN A 71 24.69 1.97 8.15
C ASN A 71 23.88 2.97 7.31
N PHE A 72 24.35 4.21 7.28
CA PHE A 72 23.69 5.30 6.56
C PHE A 72 23.60 5.08 5.05
N GLU A 73 24.59 4.42 4.44
CA GLU A 73 24.58 4.12 3.00
C GLU A 73 23.47 3.12 2.64
N GLU A 74 23.24 2.12 3.49
CA GLU A 74 22.15 1.18 3.34
C GLU A 74 20.78 1.84 3.50
N ARG A 75 20.66 2.79 4.46
CA ARG A 75 19.45 3.61 4.57
C ARG A 75 19.22 4.44 3.31
N ARG A 76 20.27 5.10 2.79
CA ARG A 76 20.20 5.91 1.55
C ARG A 76 19.89 5.09 0.31
N LEU A 77 20.25 3.81 0.29
CA LEU A 77 19.88 2.90 -0.79
C LEU A 77 18.36 2.62 -0.81
N LEU A 78 17.75 2.55 0.37
CA LEU A 78 16.31 2.35 0.53
C LEU A 78 15.51 3.65 0.37
N ILE A 79 16.02 4.75 0.93
CA ILE A 79 15.39 6.08 0.88
C ILE A 79 16.43 7.11 0.42
N PRO A 80 16.66 7.26 -0.90
CA PRO A 80 17.51 8.29 -1.47
C PRO A 80 17.06 9.69 -1.02
N GLY A 81 17.94 10.40 -0.33
CA GLY A 81 17.64 11.69 0.30
C GLY A 81 17.36 11.62 1.80
N SER A 82 17.44 10.43 2.42
CA SER A 82 17.37 10.34 3.87
C SER A 82 18.49 11.14 4.53
N VAL A 83 18.11 12.04 5.44
CA VAL A 83 19.02 12.84 6.28
C VAL A 83 19.17 12.27 7.70
N GLN A 84 18.45 11.20 8.00
CA GLN A 84 18.47 10.51 9.30
C GLN A 84 19.55 9.44 9.32
N ASN A 85 20.14 9.17 10.49
CA ASN A 85 21.13 8.11 10.64
C ASN A 85 20.48 6.70 10.56
N SER A 86 21.29 5.65 10.59
CA SER A 86 20.81 4.26 10.49
C SER A 86 20.14 3.71 11.75
N ASP A 87 20.10 4.48 12.84
CA ASP A 87 19.53 3.99 14.11
C ASP A 87 17.99 3.95 14.07
N PHE A 88 17.37 4.74 13.19
CA PHE A 88 15.94 4.71 12.99
C PHE A 88 15.55 3.57 12.04
N PRO A 89 14.41 2.90 12.25
CA PRO A 89 13.92 1.93 11.28
C PRO A 89 13.56 2.62 9.95
N VAL A 90 13.46 1.79 8.91
CA VAL A 90 12.84 2.09 7.62
C VAL A 90 11.60 1.23 7.53
N TYR A 91 10.46 1.83 7.21
CA TYR A 91 9.25 1.06 6.88
C TYR A 91 9.31 0.65 5.41
N TRP A 92 8.81 -0.54 5.08
CA TRP A 92 8.89 -1.03 3.68
C TRP A 92 8.18 -0.10 2.68
N ARG A 93 7.14 0.59 3.14
CA ARG A 93 6.40 1.61 2.38
C ARG A 93 7.23 2.86 2.11
N GLU A 94 8.22 3.16 2.94
CA GLU A 94 9.12 4.29 2.75
C GLU A 94 10.19 4.03 1.70
N VAL A 95 10.42 2.75 1.36
CA VAL A 95 11.40 2.37 0.34
C VAL A 95 11.01 3.04 -0.98
N GLU A 96 11.97 3.72 -1.58
CA GLU A 96 11.73 4.41 -2.84
C GLU A 96 11.54 3.39 -3.96
N LEU A 97 10.59 3.66 -4.84
CA LEU A 97 10.31 2.91 -6.04
C LEU A 97 11.45 3.03 -7.07
N PRO A 98 11.56 2.06 -8.00
CA PRO A 98 10.88 0.77 -8.01
C PRO A 98 11.54 -0.22 -7.03
N PHE A 99 10.76 -1.18 -6.54
CA PHE A 99 11.24 -2.33 -5.76
C PHE A 99 10.30 -3.53 -5.91
N ARG A 100 10.80 -4.75 -5.68
CA ARG A 100 9.97 -5.97 -5.63
C ARG A 100 9.70 -6.35 -4.18
N ILE A 101 8.48 -6.79 -3.89
CA ILE A 101 8.13 -7.37 -2.60
C ILE A 101 7.88 -8.87 -2.73
N ILE A 102 8.31 -9.64 -1.72
CA ILE A 102 7.99 -11.06 -1.58
C ILE A 102 7.50 -11.29 -0.15
N LYS A 103 6.26 -11.78 -0.01
CA LYS A 103 5.61 -12.04 1.28
C LYS A 103 4.79 -13.33 1.20
N LYS A 104 4.76 -14.07 2.31
CA LYS A 104 3.86 -15.21 2.53
C LYS A 104 2.70 -14.82 3.46
N ALA A 105 1.55 -15.48 3.32
CA ALA A 105 0.28 -15.11 3.97
C ALA A 105 0.29 -15.27 5.50
N GLU A 106 1.22 -16.04 6.05
CA GLU A 106 1.42 -16.18 7.51
C GLU A 106 2.89 -15.96 7.87
N GLY A 107 3.65 -15.28 7.00
CA GLY A 107 5.08 -15.07 7.21
C GLY A 107 5.37 -13.84 8.07
N ASP A 108 6.22 -13.99 9.08
CA ASP A 108 6.78 -12.87 9.85
C ASP A 108 7.78 -12.02 9.06
N THR A 109 7.97 -12.34 7.78
CA THR A 109 9.03 -11.80 6.93
C THR A 109 8.45 -11.25 5.63
N LEU A 110 8.74 -9.98 5.38
CA LEU A 110 8.56 -9.31 4.10
C LEU A 110 9.95 -9.05 3.50
N LEU A 111 10.24 -9.63 2.34
CA LEU A 111 11.46 -9.29 1.60
C LEU A 111 11.17 -8.15 0.64
N VAL A 112 12.06 -7.16 0.63
CA VAL A 112 12.10 -6.10 -0.38
C VAL A 112 13.39 -6.23 -1.16
N ILE A 113 13.29 -6.25 -2.48
CA ILE A 113 14.44 -6.27 -3.39
C ILE A 113 14.57 -4.91 -4.07
N LYS A 114 15.66 -4.20 -3.77
CA LYS A 114 15.98 -2.88 -4.33
C LYS A 114 17.38 -2.93 -4.93
N ASN A 115 17.53 -2.56 -6.20
CA ASN A 115 18.82 -2.56 -6.92
C ASN A 115 19.59 -3.88 -6.74
N SER A 116 18.91 -5.02 -6.90
CA SER A 116 19.46 -6.38 -6.71
C SER A 116 19.93 -6.72 -5.29
N SER A 117 19.73 -5.83 -4.32
CA SER A 117 19.98 -6.08 -2.90
C SER A 117 18.69 -6.50 -2.21
N GLU A 118 18.79 -7.50 -1.33
CA GLU A 118 17.66 -8.05 -0.58
C GLU A 118 17.65 -7.52 0.85
N PHE A 119 16.47 -7.09 1.32
CA PHE A 119 16.25 -6.52 2.64
C PHE A 119 15.10 -7.27 3.32
N ILE A 120 15.35 -7.78 4.52
CA ILE A 120 14.39 -8.56 5.30
C ILE A 120 13.71 -7.64 6.32
N PHE A 121 12.48 -7.24 6.03
CA PHE A 121 11.66 -6.46 6.94
C PHE A 121 10.97 -7.40 7.92
N LYS A 122 11.13 -7.10 9.21
CA LYS A 122 10.55 -7.87 10.30
C LYS A 122 9.15 -7.36 10.61
N LYS A 123 8.23 -8.32 10.77
CA LYS A 123 6.88 -8.07 11.27
C LYS A 123 6.94 -7.65 12.74
N VAL A 124 6.35 -6.50 13.06
CA VAL A 124 6.19 -5.99 14.42
C VAL A 124 4.75 -5.58 14.63
N ARG A 125 4.19 -5.86 15.80
CA ARG A 125 2.81 -5.51 16.11
C ARG A 125 2.72 -4.02 16.37
N ASN A 126 1.66 -3.37 15.89
CA ASN A 126 1.48 -1.93 16.06
C ASN A 126 1.39 -1.48 17.54
N SER A 127 1.10 -2.39 18.47
CA SER A 127 1.11 -2.12 19.91
C SER A 127 2.51 -2.12 20.54
N ASP A 128 3.51 -2.60 19.80
CA ASP A 128 4.86 -2.87 20.28
C ASP A 128 5.88 -1.88 19.67
N GLU A 129 5.40 -0.89 18.90
CA GLU A 129 6.14 0.29 18.43
C GLU A 129 6.21 1.39 19.49
#